data_AF-A0A6N1MQ16-F1
#
_entry.id   AF-A0A6N1MQ16-F1
#
_cell.length_a   1.000
_cell.length_b   1.000
_cell.length_c   1.000
_cell.angle_alpha   90.00
_cell.angle_beta   90.00
_cell.angle_gamma   90.00
#
_symmetry.space_group_name_H-M   'P 1'
#
loop_
_entity.id
_entity.type
_entity.pdbx_description
1 polymer ?
#
loop_
_entity_poly.entity_id
_entity_poly.type
_entity_poly.pdbx_seq_one_letter_code
_entity_poly.pdbx_strand_id
1 'polypeptide(L)'
;MKIGIFWFLQKQVIGIAHPFNLNDADSIGLIDSPYTHVDYWKNMQSVYPELRHYEYEQIPRGRVVFDANKEKAIVYMDKKLFNTVIATKIYDFFDIDSENAIPRKDPHYRT
;
A
#
# COMPACT_ATOMS: atom_id res chain seq x y z
N MET A 1 2.55 8.49 10.12
CA MET A 1 2.91 7.90 8.83
C MET A 1 3.48 6.51 9.00
N LYS A 2 3.04 5.60 8.13
CA LYS A 2 3.37 4.18 8.09
C LYS A 2 3.66 3.77 6.65
N ILE A 3 4.32 2.63 6.48
CA ILE A 3 4.54 1.97 5.18
C ILE A 3 3.91 0.58 5.19
N GLY A 4 3.80 -0.05 4.02
CA GLY A 4 3.20 -1.37 3.91
C GLY A 4 2.52 -1.66 2.58
N ILE A 5 1.65 -2.66 2.59
CA ILE A 5 0.90 -3.12 1.43
C ILE A 5 -0.59 -3.07 1.72
N PHE A 6 -1.38 -2.86 0.67
CA PHE A 6 -2.82 -2.75 0.80
C PHE A 6 -3.56 -3.31 -0.42
N TRP A 7 -4.84 -3.59 -0.19
CA TRP A 7 -5.87 -3.87 -1.17
C TRP A 7 -7.05 -2.93 -0.97
N PHE A 8 -7.82 -2.71 -2.03
CA PHE A 8 -9.07 -1.98 -1.98
C PHE A 8 -10.23 -2.92 -2.31
N LEU A 9 -11.04 -3.22 -1.30
CA LEU A 9 -12.16 -4.15 -1.39
C LEU A 9 -13.40 -3.52 -0.77
N GLN A 10 -14.55 -3.61 -1.44
CA GLN A 10 -15.84 -3.15 -0.91
C GLN A 10 -15.80 -1.72 -0.33
N LYS A 11 -15.11 -0.80 -1.02
CA LYS A 11 -14.93 0.60 -0.61
C LYS A 11 -14.06 0.79 0.65
N GLN A 12 -13.33 -0.22 1.09
CA GLN A 12 -12.42 -0.19 2.23
C GLN A 12 -10.99 -0.47 1.79
N VAL A 13 -10.03 0.12 2.50
CA VAL A 13 -8.61 -0.21 2.39
C VAL A 13 -8.31 -1.23 3.48
N ILE A 14 -7.74 -2.37 3.07
CA ILE A 14 -7.34 -3.47 3.95
C ILE A 14 -5.90 -3.83 3.65
N GLY A 15 -5.15 -4.34 4.63
CA GLY A 15 -3.76 -4.72 4.44
C GLY A 15 -2.97 -4.67 5.72
N ILE A 16 -1.69 -4.32 5.61
CA ILE A 16 -0.81 -4.12 6.75
C ILE A 16 -0.07 -2.79 6.61
N ALA A 17 -0.15 -1.99 7.66
CA ALA A 17 0.57 -0.74 7.82
C ALA A 17 1.37 -0.80 9.13
N HIS A 18 2.63 -0.41 9.08
CA HIS A 18 3.50 -0.41 10.26
C HIS A 18 4.43 0.81 10.27
N PRO A 19 4.91 1.24 11.45
CA PRO A 19 5.94 2.28 11.54
C PRO A 19 7.26 1.76 10.93
N PHE A 20 8.16 2.70 10.62
CA PHE A 20 9.49 2.43 10.07
C PHE A 20 10.53 3.33 10.74
N ASN A 21 11.82 2.97 10.67
CA ASN A 21 12.91 3.81 11.12
C ASN A 21 13.61 4.45 9.92
N LEU A 22 13.99 5.73 10.01
CA LEU A 22 14.75 6.40 8.94
C LEU A 22 16.09 5.73 8.65
N ASN A 23 16.67 5.02 9.62
CA ASN A 23 17.89 4.25 9.45
C ASN A 23 17.70 2.95 8.64
N ASP A 24 16.46 2.57 8.34
CA ASP A 24 16.15 1.39 7.50
C ASP A 24 16.27 1.70 6.00
N ALA A 25 16.63 2.94 5.64
CA ALA A 25 16.77 3.36 4.25
C ALA A 25 17.87 2.57 3.53
N ASP A 26 17.55 2.09 2.33
CA ASP A 26 18.50 1.40 1.46
C ASP A 26 19.54 2.37 0.85
N SER A 27 20.42 1.85 0.00
CA SER A 27 21.49 2.64 -0.64
C SER A 27 20.97 3.78 -1.53
N ILE A 28 19.69 3.79 -1.89
CA ILE A 28 19.06 4.85 -2.68
C ILE A 28 18.07 5.69 -1.86
N GLY A 29 18.03 5.51 -0.54
CA GLY A 29 17.21 6.29 0.39
C GLY A 29 15.75 5.85 0.46
N LEU A 30 15.42 4.64 0.01
CA LEU A 30 14.06 4.11 0.12
C LEU A 30 13.91 3.20 1.33
N ILE A 31 12.75 3.31 1.99
CA ILE A 31 12.35 2.45 3.10
C ILE A 31 11.09 1.72 2.66
N ASP A 32 11.19 0.40 2.53
CA ASP A 32 10.11 -0.46 2.09
C ASP A 32 9.72 -1.46 3.19
N SER A 33 8.48 -1.90 3.13
CA SER A 33 7.94 -2.93 4.00
C SER A 33 8.47 -4.31 3.61
N PRO A 34 8.79 -5.18 4.59
CA PRO A 34 9.16 -6.56 4.31
C PRO A 34 7.96 -7.41 3.83
N TYR A 35 6.73 -6.91 3.95
CA TYR A 35 5.54 -7.66 3.56
C TYR A 35 5.37 -7.68 2.04
N THR A 36 5.09 -8.86 1.49
CA THR A 36 4.74 -9.07 0.09
C THR A 36 3.25 -9.38 -0.04
N HIS A 37 2.64 -9.01 -1.17
CA HIS A 37 1.22 -9.33 -1.41
C HIS A 37 0.96 -10.83 -1.45
N VAL A 38 1.91 -11.62 -1.97
CA VAL A 38 1.81 -13.07 -2.09
C VAL A 38 1.78 -13.72 -0.70
N ASP A 39 2.78 -13.42 0.12
CA ASP A 39 2.96 -14.09 1.41
C ASP A 39 1.89 -13.65 2.41
N TYR A 40 1.52 -12.37 2.37
CA TYR A 40 0.56 -11.80 3.32
C TYR A 40 -0.91 -12.11 2.96
N TRP A 41 -1.19 -12.64 1.76
CA TRP A 41 -2.57 -12.88 1.33
C TRP A 41 -3.31 -13.87 2.22
N LYS A 42 -2.63 -14.92 2.70
CA LYS A 42 -3.22 -15.92 3.60
C LYS A 42 -3.70 -15.29 4.91
N ASN A 43 -2.95 -14.32 5.44
CA ASN A 43 -3.36 -13.54 6.60
C ASN A 43 -4.64 -12.76 6.28
N MET A 44 -4.72 -12.12 5.12
CA MET A 44 -5.93 -11.42 4.68
C MET A 44 -7.13 -12.35 4.57
N GLN A 45 -7.01 -13.51 3.92
CA GLN A 45 -8.10 -14.48 3.79
C GLN A 45 -8.56 -15.09 5.13
N SER A 46 -7.68 -15.12 6.12
CA SER A 46 -8.02 -15.58 7.48
C SER A 46 -8.90 -14.57 8.23
N VAL A 47 -8.69 -13.28 7.99
CA VAL A 47 -9.41 -12.17 8.64
C VAL A 47 -10.68 -11.79 7.86
N TYR A 48 -10.63 -11.87 6.53
CA TYR A 48 -11.70 -11.47 5.61
C TYR A 48 -12.19 -12.68 4.80
N PRO A 49 -13.23 -13.40 5.26
CA PRO A 49 -13.73 -14.60 4.60
C PRO A 49 -14.12 -14.43 3.13
N GLU A 50 -14.54 -13.23 2.73
CA GLU A 50 -14.89 -12.86 1.35
C GLU A 50 -13.70 -12.97 0.38
N LEU A 51 -12.46 -12.92 0.89
CA LEU A 51 -11.25 -13.04 0.08
C LEU A 51 -10.89 -14.49 -0.26
N ARG A 52 -11.52 -15.49 0.35
CA ARG A 52 -11.18 -16.91 0.16
C ARG A 52 -11.37 -17.41 -1.28
N HIS A 53 -12.15 -16.70 -2.08
CA HIS A 53 -12.43 -17.03 -3.48
C HIS A 53 -11.61 -16.19 -4.46
N TYR A 54 -10.69 -15.37 -3.97
CA TYR A 54 -9.86 -14.50 -4.78
C TYR A 54 -8.38 -14.78 -4.54
N GLU A 55 -7.59 -14.67 -5.60
CA GLU A 55 -6.15 -14.51 -5.55
C GLU A 55 -5.79 -13.06 -5.25
N TYR A 56 -4.65 -12.85 -4.59
CA TYR A 56 -4.17 -11.53 -4.17
C TYR A 56 -4.09 -10.52 -5.31
N GLU A 57 -3.87 -11.01 -6.54
CA GLU A 57 -3.72 -10.18 -7.71
C GLU A 57 -5.04 -9.79 -8.39
N GLN A 58 -6.15 -10.44 -8.04
CA GLN A 58 -7.48 -10.15 -8.58
C GLN A 58 -8.15 -8.96 -7.89
N ILE A 59 -7.61 -8.51 -6.75
CA ILE A 59 -8.11 -7.35 -6.01
C ILE A 59 -7.17 -6.15 -6.26
N PRO A 60 -7.71 -4.95 -6.59
CA PRO A 60 -6.92 -3.74 -6.73
C PRO A 60 -6.04 -3.52 -5.50
N ARG A 61 -4.74 -3.29 -5.72
CA ARG A 61 -3.73 -3.28 -4.66
C ARG A 61 -2.69 -2.21 -4.86
N GLY A 62 -1.88 -2.04 -3.83
CA GLY A 62 -0.75 -1.12 -3.87
C GLY A 62 0.24 -1.34 -2.73
N ARG A 63 1.27 -0.50 -2.71
CA ARG A 63 2.37 -0.48 -1.77
C ARG A 63 2.71 0.98 -1.43
N VAL A 64 3.00 1.23 -0.16
CA VAL A 64 3.54 2.50 0.32
C VAL A 64 4.99 2.26 0.72
N VAL A 65 5.88 3.05 0.13
CA VAL A 65 7.30 3.14 0.52
C VAL A 65 7.59 4.57 0.96
N PHE A 66 8.62 4.78 1.76
CA PHE A 66 9.08 6.11 2.12
C PHE A 66 10.38 6.45 1.41
N ASP A 67 10.44 7.65 0.81
CA ASP A 67 11.65 8.19 0.20
C ASP A 67 12.27 9.20 1.16
N ALA A 68 13.33 8.79 1.85
CA ALA A 68 14.01 9.59 2.86
C ALA A 68 14.73 10.80 2.26
N ASN A 69 15.10 10.76 0.97
CA ASN A 69 15.73 11.91 0.32
C ASN A 69 14.73 13.03 0.04
N LYS A 70 13.46 12.68 -0.18
CA LYS A 70 12.37 13.63 -0.42
C LYS A 70 11.54 13.94 0.82
N GLU A 71 11.67 13.11 1.86
CA GLU A 71 10.79 13.08 3.02
C GLU A 71 9.31 12.91 2.64
N LYS A 72 9.04 12.02 1.68
CA LYS A 72 7.69 11.77 1.13
C LYS A 72 7.38 10.29 1.06
N ALA A 73 6.12 9.94 1.28
CA ALA A 73 5.60 8.60 0.99
C ALA A 73 5.32 8.47 -0.52
N ILE A 74 5.87 7.45 -1.15
CA ILE A 74 5.51 7.08 -2.53
C ILE A 74 4.45 5.98 -2.45
N VAL A 75 3.28 6.26 -3.03
CA VAL A 75 2.14 5.34 -3.02
C VAL A 75 1.97 4.72 -4.39
N TYR A 76 2.52 3.53 -4.56
CA TYR A 76 2.36 2.72 -5.76
C TYR A 76 0.99 2.04 -5.75
N MET A 77 0.17 2.29 -6.76
CA MET A 77 -1.19 1.75 -6.80
C MET A 77 -1.65 1.39 -8.21
N ASP A 78 -2.59 0.45 -8.28
CA ASP A 78 -3.32 0.11 -9.50
C ASP A 78 -3.99 1.36 -10.11
N LYS A 79 -4.01 1.45 -11.45
CA LYS A 79 -4.66 2.56 -12.17
C LYS A 79 -6.11 2.81 -11.74
N LYS A 80 -6.84 1.77 -11.34
CA LYS A 80 -8.24 1.85 -10.88
C LYS A 80 -8.39 2.64 -9.57
N LEU A 81 -7.31 2.78 -8.82
CA LEU A 81 -7.28 3.44 -7.51
C LEU A 81 -6.92 4.93 -7.60
N PHE A 82 -6.63 5.44 -8.81
CA PHE A 82 -6.43 6.86 -9.09
C PHE A 82 -7.75 7.63 -9.07
N ASN A 83 -8.33 7.73 -7.88
CA ASN A 83 -9.53 8.49 -7.57
C ASN A 83 -9.33 9.18 -6.23
N THR A 84 -9.66 10.47 -6.12
CA THR A 84 -9.40 11.27 -4.92
C THR A 84 -10.00 10.66 -3.65
N VAL A 85 -11.23 10.14 -3.71
CA VAL A 85 -11.90 9.54 -2.54
C VAL A 85 -11.19 8.25 -2.11
N ILE A 86 -10.73 7.45 -3.08
CA ILE A 86 -9.99 6.22 -2.80
C ILE A 86 -8.60 6.55 -2.23
N ALA A 87 -7.90 7.51 -2.84
CA ALA A 87 -6.58 7.96 -2.39
C ALA A 87 -6.62 8.47 -0.95
N THR A 88 -7.62 9.28 -0.57
CA THR A 88 -7.81 9.72 0.82
C THR A 88 -7.91 8.54 1.78
N LYS A 89 -8.70 7.51 1.45
CA LYS A 89 -8.81 6.31 2.30
C LYS A 89 -7.49 5.56 2.44
N ILE A 90 -6.68 5.55 1.39
CA ILE A 90 -5.34 4.94 1.43
C ILE A 90 -4.45 5.76 2.37
N TYR A 91 -4.47 7.09 2.24
CA TYR A 91 -3.67 7.97 3.08
C TYR A 91 -4.06 7.85 4.56
N ASP A 92 -5.35 7.82 4.86
CA ASP A 92 -5.87 7.60 6.22
C ASP A 92 -5.38 6.26 6.79
N PHE A 93 -5.41 5.18 6.01
CA PHE A 93 -4.95 3.86 6.45
C PHE A 93 -3.45 3.83 6.83
N PHE A 94 -2.63 4.66 6.18
CA PHE A 94 -1.19 4.74 6.43
C PHE A 94 -0.78 5.95 7.30
N ASP A 95 -1.72 6.69 7.87
CA ASP A 95 -1.46 7.94 8.60
C ASP A 95 -0.58 8.93 7.79
N ILE A 96 -0.91 9.13 6.51
CA ILE A 96 -0.17 10.00 5.57
C ILE A 96 -0.97 11.28 5.33
N ASP A 97 -0.34 12.44 5.46
CA ASP A 97 -0.93 13.69 4.96
C ASP A 97 -0.83 13.74 3.44
N SER A 98 -1.88 14.19 2.75
CA SER A 98 -1.94 14.17 1.29
C SER A 98 -0.81 14.98 0.62
N GLU A 99 -0.33 16.04 1.26
CA GLU A 99 0.84 16.83 0.84
C GLU A 99 2.17 16.06 0.93
N ASN A 100 2.19 15.00 1.74
CA ASN A 100 3.33 14.12 1.96
C ASN A 100 3.27 12.84 1.10
N ALA A 101 2.25 12.71 0.24
CA ALA A 101 2.06 11.58 -0.66
C ALA A 101 2.43 11.90 -2.11
N ILE A 102 3.17 10.99 -2.74
CA ILE A 102 3.45 10.98 -4.18
C ILE A 102 2.77 9.74 -4.79
N PRO A 103 1.55 9.86 -5.34
CA PRO A 103 0.88 8.74 -5.98
C PRO A 103 1.58 8.35 -7.28
N ARG A 104 1.85 7.06 -7.47
CA ARG A 104 2.49 6.50 -8.67
C ARG A 104 1.75 5.28 -9.18
N LYS A 105 1.64 5.19 -10.50
CA LYS A 105 1.10 4.00 -11.16
C LYS A 105 2.17 2.92 -11.12
N ASP A 106 1.78 1.72 -10.77
CA ASP A 106 2.63 0.54 -10.89
C ASP A 106 2.12 -0.35 -12.04
N PRO A 107 2.89 -0.52 -13.13
CA PRO A 107 2.51 -1.38 -14.25
C PRO A 107 2.34 -2.86 -13.87
N HIS A 108 2.84 -3.30 -12.72
CA HIS A 108 2.66 -4.65 -12.20
C HIS A 108 1.26 -4.87 -11.62
N TYR A 109 0.57 -3.82 -11.18
CA TYR A 109 -0.81 -3.90 -10.69
C TYR A 109 -1.79 -3.68 -11.84
N ARG A 110 -2.43 -4.79 -12.28
CA ARG A 110 -3.27 -4.86 -13.49
C ARG A 110 -4.64 -5.48 -13.23
N THR A 111 -5.32 -5.03 -12.21
CA THR A 111 -6.67 -5.49 -11.91
C THR A 111 -7.71 -4.93 -12.86
#